data_AF-A0A8X8BBW7-F1
#
_entry.id   AF-A0A8X8BBW7-F1
#
_cell.length_a   1.000
_cell.length_b   1.000
_cell.length_c   1.000
_cell.angle_alpha   90.00
_cell.angle_beta   90.00
_cell.angle_gamma   90.00
#
_symmetry.space_group_name_H-M   'P 1'
#
loop_
_entity.id
_entity.type
_entity.pdbx_description
1 polymer ?
#
loop_
_entity_poly.entity_id
_entity_poly.type
_entity_poly.pdbx_seq_one_letter_code
_entity_poly.pdbx_strand_id
1 'polypeptide(L)'
;MFAYCVVAVESAGRQIPMAFLERVKEDFNKRYGGNAATAQANSLNKEFGSKLKEHMQYCMDHAVEISKLAKVKAQQSEVKAAMIEKIDKVQI
;
A
#
# COMPACT_ATOMS: atom_id res chain seq x y z
N MET A 1 6.93 -2.04 -14.86
CA MET A 1 7.20 -2.17 -13.41
C MET A 1 6.59 -0.96 -12.73
N PHE A 2 5.73 -1.17 -11.72
CA PHE A 2 5.05 -0.08 -11.00
C PHE A 2 5.64 0.05 -9.60
N ALA A 3 5.89 1.28 -9.16
CA ALA A 3 6.29 1.60 -7.79
C ALA A 3 5.04 1.98 -6.97
N TYR A 4 4.99 1.52 -5.73
CA TYR A 4 3.90 1.82 -4.79
C TYR A 4 4.51 2.38 -3.51
N CYS A 5 4.09 3.59 -3.13
CA CYS A 5 4.58 4.28 -1.93
C CYS A 5 3.41 4.59 -0.99
N VAL A 6 3.67 4.54 0.32
CA VAL A 6 2.70 4.91 1.36
C VAL A 6 3.40 5.78 2.39
N VAL A 7 2.72 6.83 2.83
CA VAL A 7 3.14 7.66 3.96
C VAL A 7 2.22 7.35 5.12
N ALA A 8 2.79 7.00 6.27
CA ALA A 8 2.04 6.70 7.47
C ALA A 8 2.70 7.37 8.68
N VAL A 9 1.89 7.71 9.67
CA VAL A 9 2.39 8.15 10.98
C VAL A 9 3.15 7.02 11.65
N GLU A 10 4.20 7.34 12.41
CA GLU A 10 5.06 6.33 13.06
C GLU A 10 4.25 5.36 13.94
N SER A 11 3.21 5.86 14.61
CA SER A 11 2.31 5.08 15.46
C SER A 11 1.49 4.01 14.73
N ALA A 12 1.32 4.11 13.40
CA ALA A 12 0.63 3.08 12.62
C ALA A 12 1.44 1.77 12.51
N GLY A 13 2.73 1.81 12.86
CA GLY A 13 3.64 0.68 12.72
C GLY A 13 3.86 0.29 11.25
N ARG A 14 4.60 -0.80 11.02
CA ARG A 14 4.98 -1.25 9.67
C ARG A 14 3.95 -2.17 9.02
N GLN A 15 3.14 -2.85 9.82
CA GLN A 15 2.24 -3.90 9.33
C GLN A 15 1.07 -3.35 8.53
N ILE A 16 0.44 -2.26 9.00
CA ILE A 16 -0.73 -1.67 8.34
C ILE A 16 -0.34 -1.06 6.98
N PRO A 17 0.72 -0.22 6.87
CA PRO A 17 1.12 0.36 5.58
C PRO A 17 1.61 -0.70 4.59
N MET A 18 2.33 -1.74 5.05
CA MET A 18 2.73 -2.85 4.18
C MET A 18 1.53 -3.64 3.67
N ALA A 19 0.58 -4.00 4.54
CA ALA A 19 -0.64 -4.73 4.14
C ALA A 19 -1.49 -3.91 3.16
N PHE A 20 -1.57 -2.59 3.36
CA PHE A 20 -2.20 -1.67 2.43
C PHE A 20 -1.52 -1.72 1.06
N LEU A 21 -0.20 -1.56 1.00
CA LEU A 21 0.55 -1.60 -0.26
C LEU A 21 0.39 -2.93 -1.01
N GLU A 22 0.39 -4.07 -0.30
CA GLU A 22 0.18 -5.37 -0.93
C GLU A 22 -1.20 -5.50 -1.55
N ARG A 23 -2.24 -5.07 -0.83
CA ARG A 23 -3.63 -5.07 -1.32
C ARG A 23 -3.80 -4.15 -2.52
N VAL A 24 -3.18 -2.97 -2.49
CA VAL A 24 -3.18 -2.01 -3.61
C VAL A 24 -2.49 -2.60 -4.83
N LYS A 25 -1.32 -3.23 -4.64
CA LYS A 25 -0.59 -3.90 -5.71
C LYS A 25 -1.41 -5.05 -6.32
N GLU A 26 -2.08 -5.86 -5.50
CA GLU A 26 -2.88 -6.99 -5.98
C GLU A 26 -4.09 -6.50 -6.78
N ASP A 27 -4.85 -5.53 -6.26
CA ASP A 27 -6.03 -4.97 -6.94
C ASP A 27 -5.64 -4.24 -8.23
N PHE A 28 -4.53 -3.50 -8.22
CA PHE A 28 -4.00 -2.86 -9.43
C PHE A 28 -3.61 -3.87 -10.50
N ASN A 29 -2.87 -4.94 -10.14
CA ASN A 29 -2.50 -5.97 -11.10
C ASN A 29 -3.72 -6.75 -11.61
N LYS A 30 -4.71 -7.02 -10.75
CA LYS A 30 -5.94 -7.72 -11.15
C LYS A 30 -6.77 -6.90 -12.14
N ARG A 31 -6.87 -5.59 -11.94
CA ARG A 31 -7.67 -4.69 -12.79
C ARG A 31 -6.94 -4.25 -14.05
N TYR A 32 -5.64 -4.00 -13.94
CA TYR A 32 -4.87 -3.31 -14.98
C TYR A 32 -3.63 -4.07 -15.42
N GLY A 33 -3.24 -5.20 -14.82
CA GLY A 33 -1.95 -5.86 -15.06
C GLY A 33 -1.61 -6.16 -16.54
N GLY A 34 -2.62 -6.41 -17.38
CA GLY A 34 -2.43 -6.59 -18.84
C GLY A 34 -2.35 -5.28 -19.65
N ASN A 35 -3.01 -4.21 -19.21
CA ASN A 35 -3.22 -2.97 -19.98
C ASN A 35 -2.63 -1.71 -19.31
N ALA A 36 -2.05 -1.84 -18.12
CA ALA A 36 -1.49 -0.72 -17.36
C ALA A 36 -0.25 -0.14 -18.05
N ALA A 37 0.49 -0.96 -18.81
CA ALA A 37 1.64 -0.51 -19.58
C ALA A 37 1.25 0.38 -20.78
N THR A 38 0.00 0.29 -21.24
CA THR A 38 -0.54 1.07 -22.36
C THR A 38 -1.55 2.14 -21.92
N ALA A 39 -1.81 2.25 -20.61
CA ALA A 39 -2.75 3.21 -20.08
C ALA A 39 -2.20 4.64 -20.22
N GLN A 40 -3.04 5.55 -20.71
CA GLN A 40 -2.67 6.96 -20.84
C GLN A 40 -2.40 7.58 -19.47
N ALA A 41 -1.36 8.41 -19.37
CA ALA A 41 -0.97 9.07 -18.13
C ALA A 41 -2.18 9.75 -17.47
N ASN A 42 -2.31 9.60 -16.15
CA ASN A 42 -3.39 10.12 -15.32
C ASN A 42 -4.81 9.57 -15.57
N SER A 43 -5.02 8.73 -16.59
CA SER A 43 -6.36 8.20 -16.94
C SER A 43 -6.96 7.34 -15.82
N LEU A 44 -6.12 6.70 -15.01
CA LEU A 44 -6.54 5.84 -13.90
C LEU A 44 -6.69 6.57 -12.56
N ASN A 45 -6.29 7.84 -12.43
CA ASN A 45 -6.17 8.51 -11.13
C ASN A 45 -7.51 8.61 -10.38
N LYS A 46 -8.62 8.88 -11.08
CA LYS A 46 -9.93 9.08 -10.44
C LYS A 46 -10.53 7.78 -9.90
N GLU A 47 -10.49 6.73 -10.71
CA GLU A 47 -11.00 5.41 -10.33
C GLU A 47 -10.09 4.77 -9.27
N PHE A 48 -8.78 4.78 -9.52
CA PHE A 48 -7.82 4.18 -8.61
C PHE A 48 -7.71 4.96 -7.30
N GLY A 49 -7.79 6.28 -7.33
CA GLY A 49 -7.81 7.14 -6.14
C GLY A 49 -9.00 6.85 -5.22
N SER A 50 -10.17 6.58 -5.79
CA SER A 50 -11.36 6.19 -4.99
C SER A 50 -11.13 4.84 -4.30
N LYS A 51 -10.54 3.87 -5.01
CA LYS A 51 -10.21 2.56 -4.43
C LYS A 51 -9.10 2.60 -3.40
N LEU A 52 -8.08 3.45 -3.59
CA LEU A 52 -7.05 3.70 -2.58
C LEU A 52 -7.68 4.16 -1.26
N LYS A 53 -8.65 5.08 -1.33
CA LYS A 53 -9.37 5.56 -0.14
C LYS A 53 -10.16 4.45 0.56
N GLU A 54 -10.86 3.61 -0.19
CA GLU A 54 -11.57 2.44 0.36
C GLU A 54 -10.61 1.45 1.04
N HIS A 55 -9.49 1.12 0.38
CA HIS A 55 -8.48 0.22 0.94
C HIS A 55 -7.84 0.81 2.20
N MET A 56 -7.61 2.13 2.24
CA MET A 56 -7.06 2.81 3.41
C MET A 56 -8.04 2.76 4.59
N GLN A 57 -9.32 3.06 4.35
CA GLN A 57 -10.36 2.99 5.38
C GLN A 57 -10.50 1.57 5.93
N TYR A 58 -10.54 0.57 5.04
CA TYR A 58 -10.59 -0.83 5.45
C TYR A 58 -9.38 -1.22 6.33
N CYS A 59 -8.19 -0.77 5.95
CA CYS A 59 -6.96 -1.03 6.72
C CYS A 59 -6.98 -0.39 8.11
N MET A 60 -7.63 0.77 8.27
CA MET A 60 -7.78 1.45 9.56
C MET A 60 -8.85 0.78 10.43
N ASP A 61 -10.02 0.48 9.84
CA ASP A 61 -11.15 -0.11 10.56
C ASP A 61 -10.86 -1.56 11.01
N HIS A 62 -10.06 -2.29 10.24
CA HIS A 62 -9.72 -3.70 10.50
C HIS A 62 -8.25 -3.87 10.93
N ALA A 63 -7.64 -2.82 11.49
CA ALA A 63 -6.23 -2.79 11.87
C ALA A 63 -5.81 -3.97 12.77
N VAL A 64 -6.69 -4.40 13.68
CA VAL A 64 -6.43 -5.51 14.61
C VAL A 64 -6.34 -6.85 13.88
N GLU A 65 -7.27 -7.12 12.96
CA GLU A 65 -7.30 -8.34 12.16
C GLU A 65 -6.14 -8.39 11.16
N ILE A 66 -5.85 -7.24 10.53
CA ILE A 66 -4.74 -7.10 9.60
C ILE A 66 -3.40 -7.28 10.32
N SER A 67 -3.24 -6.73 11.52
CA SER A 67 -2.03 -6.95 12.33
C SER A 67 -1.85 -8.42 12.68
N LYS A 68 -2.94 -9.13 13.02
CA LYS A 68 -2.91 -10.58 13.31
C LYS A 68 -2.54 -11.40 12.07
N LEU A 69 -3.15 -11.11 10.92
CA LEU A 69 -2.86 -11.78 9.65
C LEU A 69 -1.44 -11.47 9.16
N ALA A 70 -0.98 -10.23 9.36
CA ALA A 70 0.37 -9.81 9.02
C ALA A 70 1.42 -10.49 9.89
N LYS A 71 1.14 -10.79 11.17
CA LYS A 71 2.05 -11.59 12.01
C LYS A 71 2.20 -13.01 11.46
N VAL A 72 1.12 -13.64 11.02
CA VAL A 72 1.15 -14.99 10.41
C VAL A 72 1.89 -14.98 9.06
N LYS A 73 1.63 -13.98 8.21
CA LYS A 73 2.31 -13.83 6.91
C LYS A 73 3.78 -13.40 7.04
N ALA A 74 4.15 -12.67 8.09
CA ALA A 74 5.54 -12.28 8.35
C ALA A 74 6.43 -13.50 8.69
N GLN A 75 5.86 -14.58 9.27
CA GLN A 75 6.59 -15.83 9.46
C GLN A 75 6.92 -16.57 8.14
N GLN A 76 6.35 -16.15 7.00
CA GLN A 76 6.62 -16.73 5.67
C GLN A 76 7.42 -15.80 4.74
N SER A 77 7.65 -14.54 5.11
CA SER A 77 8.21 -13.52 4.21
C SER A 77 9.34 -12.75 4.90
N GLU A 78 10.48 -13.42 5.05
CA GLU A 78 11.71 -12.85 5.62
C GLU A 78 12.38 -11.80 4.70
N VAL A 79 11.85 -11.50 3.50
CA VAL A 79 12.60 -10.72 2.50
C VAL A 79 11.71 -9.73 1.73
N LYS A 80 11.25 -8.66 2.38
CA LYS A 80 10.98 -7.40 1.67
C LYS A 80 11.56 -6.26 2.48
N ALA A 81 12.81 -5.93 2.17
CA ALA A 81 13.47 -4.72 2.65
C ALA A 81 12.66 -3.49 2.18
N ALA A 82 11.71 -3.04 3.01
CA ALA A 82 11.17 -1.70 2.88
C ALA A 82 12.29 -0.76 3.35
N MET A 83 12.98 -0.13 2.41
CA MET A 83 13.93 0.92 2.70
C MET A 83 13.13 2.10 3.26
N ILE A 84 13.29 2.37 4.56
CA ILE A 84 12.60 3.46 5.26
C ILE A 84 13.56 4.63 5.32
N GLU A 85 13.26 5.71 4.61
CA GLU A 85 13.89 7.00 4.81
C GLU A 85 13.01 7.85 5.73
N LYS A 86 13.62 8.42 6.78
CA LYS A 86 12.96 9.47 7.58
C LYS A 86 12.92 10.71 6.71
N ILE A 87 11.72 11.15 6.33
CA ILE A 87 11.54 12.46 5.72
C ILE A 87 11.74 13.47 6.85
N ASP A 88 12.93 14.06 6.96
CA ASP A 88 13.14 15.22 7.82
C ASP A 88 12.16 16.31 7.38
N LYS A 89 11.38 16.81 8.33
CA LYS A 89 10.42 17.90 8.14
C LYS A 89 11.15 19.05 7.45
N VAL A 90 10.81 19.35 6.20
CA VAL A 90 11.16 20.65 5.60
C VAL A 90 10.37 21.68 6.40
N GLN A 91 11.05 22.36 7.33
CA GLN A 91 10.52 23.57 7.94
C GLN A 91 10.37 24.59 6.80
N ILE A 92 9.12 24.90 6.47
CA ILE A 92 8.74 26.08 5.69
C ILE A 92 8.72 27.27 6.67
#